data_AF-A0A1A6BA55-F1
#
_entry.id   AF-A0A1A6BA55-F1
#
_cell.length_a   1.000
_cell.length_b   1.000
_cell.length_c   1.000
_cell.angle_alpha   90.00
_cell.angle_beta   90.00
_cell.angle_gamma   90.00
#
_symmetry.space_group_name_H-M   'P 1'
#
loop_
_entity.id
_entity.type
_entity.pdbx_description
1 polymer ?
#
loop_
_entity_poly.entity_id
_entity_poly.type
_entity_poly.pdbx_seq_one_letter_code
_entity_poly.pdbx_strand_id
1 'polypeptide(L)'
;MEKQFCDLGEDAQAFLVGAAAIGNTRLASELEILLALGAAHGRDALVGALHRAVAFRRFRAADVRSILAAGTGTPQPRPAGDALILDLPVAPTRSLDAYKITPVTSDGEVIS
;
A
#
# COMPACT_ATOMS: atom_id res chain seq x y z
N MET A 1 -2.02 -20.97 24.05
CA MET A 1 -2.03 -20.59 22.62
C MET A 1 -2.39 -19.11 22.47
N GLU A 2 -3.66 -18.72 22.60
CA GLU A 2 -4.07 -17.31 22.35
C GLU A 2 -3.35 -16.29 23.25
N LYS A 3 -3.35 -16.49 24.57
CA LYS A 3 -2.63 -15.60 25.50
C LYS A 3 -1.14 -15.47 25.17
N GLN A 4 -0.47 -16.61 24.91
CA GLN A 4 0.93 -16.65 24.51
C GLN A 4 1.18 -15.88 23.19
N PHE A 5 0.24 -15.95 22.25
CA PHE A 5 0.31 -15.18 21.02
C PHE A 5 0.11 -13.68 21.29
N CYS A 6 -0.84 -13.30 22.15
CA CYS A 6 -1.02 -11.92 22.59
C CYS A 6 0.21 -11.34 23.32
N ASP A 7 0.98 -12.18 24.01
CA ASP A 7 2.24 -11.78 24.67
C ASP A 7 3.33 -11.37 23.65
N LEU A 8 3.10 -11.51 22.34
CA LEU A 8 4.00 -11.01 21.28
C LEU A 8 3.95 -9.48 21.13
N GLY A 9 2.84 -8.84 21.49
CA GLY A 9 2.64 -7.38 21.41
C GLY A 9 1.45 -6.96 20.55
N GLU A 10 1.30 -5.63 20.37
CA GLU A 10 0.12 -4.97 19.78
C GLU A 10 -0.31 -5.53 18.42
N ASP A 11 0.64 -5.76 17.52
CA ASP A 11 0.37 -6.31 16.19
C ASP A 11 -0.26 -7.72 16.27
N ALA A 12 0.09 -8.53 17.27
CA ALA A 12 -0.49 -9.86 17.45
C ALA A 12 -1.94 -9.78 17.94
N GLN A 13 -2.25 -8.88 18.86
CA GLN A 13 -3.63 -8.67 19.29
C GLN A 13 -4.48 -8.08 18.14
N ALA A 14 -3.96 -7.12 17.39
CA ALA A 14 -4.62 -6.55 16.21
C ALA A 14 -4.87 -7.62 15.13
N PHE A 15 -3.91 -8.54 14.92
CA PHE A 15 -4.07 -9.67 14.01
C PHE A 15 -5.22 -10.59 14.43
N LEU A 16 -5.36 -10.92 15.72
CA LEU A 16 -6.47 -11.76 16.21
C LEU A 16 -7.83 -11.09 16.00
N VAL A 17 -7.93 -9.80 16.31
CA VAL A 17 -9.16 -9.03 16.08
C VAL A 17 -9.51 -9.02 14.59
N GLY A 18 -8.52 -8.80 13.72
CA GLY A 18 -8.72 -8.84 12.27
C GLY A 18 -9.12 -10.21 11.74
N ALA A 19 -8.48 -11.28 12.23
CA ALA A 19 -8.79 -12.66 11.87
C ALA A 19 -10.23 -13.06 12.28
N ALA A 20 -10.66 -12.64 13.48
CA ALA A 20 -12.03 -12.82 13.93
C ALA A 20 -13.02 -12.01 13.08
N ALA A 21 -12.70 -10.75 12.76
CA ALA A 21 -13.55 -9.87 11.96
C ALA A 21 -13.80 -10.39 10.53
N ILE A 22 -12.83 -11.09 9.92
CA ILE A 22 -13.01 -11.74 8.61
C ILE A 22 -13.68 -13.12 8.70
N GLY A 23 -14.09 -13.56 9.91
CA GLY A 23 -14.74 -14.86 10.11
C GLY A 23 -13.82 -16.06 10.01
N ASN A 24 -12.57 -15.96 10.48
CA ASN A 24 -11.66 -17.10 10.47
C ASN A 24 -12.06 -18.19 11.48
N THR A 25 -12.83 -19.18 11.02
CA THR A 25 -13.28 -20.32 11.84
C THR A 25 -12.16 -21.29 12.23
N ARG A 26 -10.97 -21.18 11.63
CA ARG A 26 -9.80 -22.06 11.88
C ARG A 26 -8.72 -21.36 12.71
N LEU A 27 -9.06 -20.29 13.42
CA LEU A 27 -8.09 -19.47 14.15
C LEU A 27 -7.27 -20.27 15.17
N ALA A 28 -7.88 -21.23 15.86
CA ALA A 28 -7.20 -22.06 16.85
C ALA A 28 -6.03 -22.86 16.25
N SER A 29 -6.22 -23.52 15.10
CA SER A 29 -5.15 -24.27 14.44
C SER A 29 -4.14 -23.35 13.74
N GLU A 30 -4.59 -22.19 13.23
CA GLU A 30 -3.67 -21.20 12.68
C GLU A 30 -2.73 -20.61 13.74
N LEU A 31 -3.18 -20.46 14.99
CA LEU A 31 -2.34 -19.99 16.10
C LEU A 31 -1.18 -20.94 16.38
N GLU A 32 -1.39 -22.25 16.30
CA GLU A 32 -0.32 -23.25 16.46
C GLU A 32 0.74 -23.08 15.37
N ILE A 33 0.30 -22.87 14.13
CA ILE A 33 1.19 -22.64 12.98
C ILE A 33 1.97 -21.32 13.16
N LEU A 34 1.32 -20.26 13.63
CA LEU A 34 1.95 -18.96 13.86
C LEU A 34 3.02 -19.01 14.96
N LEU A 35 2.74 -19.71 16.06
CA LEU A 35 3.72 -19.92 17.13
C LEU A 35 4.89 -20.80 16.67
N ALA A 36 4.63 -21.83 15.86
CA ALA A 36 5.68 -22.63 15.24
C ALA A 36 6.56 -21.81 14.27
N LEU A 37 5.97 -20.90 13.49
CA LEU A 37 6.71 -19.96 12.66
C LEU A 37 7.60 -19.03 13.49
N GLY A 38 7.10 -18.55 14.63
CA GLY A 38 7.90 -17.76 15.58
C GLY A 38 9.09 -18.53 16.15
N ALA A 39 8.91 -19.81 16.47
CA ALA A 39 9.99 -20.67 16.93
C ALA A 39 11.06 -20.90 15.83
N ALA A 40 10.66 -20.97 14.56
CA ALA A 40 11.57 -21.22 13.43
C ALA A 40 12.33 -19.97 12.94
N HIS A 41 11.67 -18.80 12.93
CA HIS A 41 12.23 -17.56 12.36
C HIS A 41 12.70 -16.55 13.41
N GLY A 42 12.36 -16.77 14.68
CA GLY A 42 12.61 -15.82 15.75
C GLY A 42 11.47 -14.83 15.95
N ARG A 43 11.42 -14.26 17.15
CA ARG A 43 10.34 -13.37 17.61
C ARG A 43 10.24 -12.09 16.78
N ASP A 44 11.36 -11.40 16.55
CA ASP A 44 11.34 -10.10 15.87
C ASP A 44 10.90 -10.22 14.40
N ALA A 45 11.32 -11.28 13.72
CA ALA A 45 10.89 -11.58 12.36
C ALA A 45 9.37 -11.84 12.31
N LEU A 46 8.84 -12.60 13.28
CA LEU A 46 7.41 -12.85 13.39
C LEU A 46 6.62 -11.56 13.66
N VAL A 47 7.05 -10.73 14.62
CA VAL A 47 6.37 -9.46 14.95
C VAL A 47 6.38 -8.53 13.73
N GLY A 48 7.51 -8.38 13.04
CA GLY A 48 7.58 -7.59 11.80
C GLY A 48 6.68 -8.14 10.68
N ALA A 49 6.51 -9.46 10.61
CA ALA A 49 5.57 -10.07 9.67
C ALA A 49 4.11 -9.83 10.06
N LEU A 50 3.77 -9.88 11.35
CA LEU A 50 2.43 -9.56 11.86
C LEU A 50 2.08 -8.10 11.62
N HIS A 51 3.00 -7.18 11.87
CA HIS A 51 2.83 -5.76 11.58
C HIS A 51 2.42 -5.52 10.11
N ARG A 52 3.16 -6.14 9.18
CA ARG A 52 2.82 -6.09 7.74
C ARG A 52 1.48 -6.75 7.45
N ALA A 53 1.22 -7.91 8.01
CA ALA A 53 -0.02 -8.64 7.81
C ALA A 53 -1.25 -7.79 8.22
N VAL A 54 -1.18 -7.11 9.36
CA VAL A 54 -2.20 -6.18 9.86
C VAL A 54 -2.33 -4.97 8.94
N ALA A 55 -1.23 -4.32 8.57
CA ALA A 55 -1.21 -3.15 7.69
C ALA A 55 -1.86 -3.44 6.32
N PHE A 56 -1.61 -4.64 5.77
CA PHE A 56 -2.18 -5.08 4.49
C PHE A 56 -3.49 -5.86 4.63
N ARG A 57 -4.07 -5.95 5.84
CA ARG A 57 -5.34 -6.65 6.13
C ARG A 57 -5.34 -8.13 5.71
N ARG A 58 -4.20 -8.81 5.86
CA ARG A 58 -3.98 -10.22 5.56
C ARG A 58 -3.94 -11.03 6.86
N PHE A 59 -4.99 -11.79 7.15
CA PHE A 59 -5.17 -12.42 8.48
C PHE A 59 -5.11 -13.95 8.48
N ARG A 60 -4.30 -14.55 7.59
CA ARG A 60 -4.05 -16.00 7.57
C ARG A 60 -2.62 -16.35 7.92
N ALA A 61 -2.41 -17.50 8.56
CA ALA A 61 -1.06 -18.04 8.80
C ALA A 61 -0.24 -18.21 7.51
N ALA A 62 -0.90 -18.52 6.39
CA ALA A 62 -0.26 -18.60 5.07
C ALA A 62 0.27 -17.24 4.60
N ASP A 63 -0.41 -16.14 4.94
CA ASP A 63 0.04 -14.78 4.60
C ASP A 63 1.30 -14.42 5.38
N VAL A 64 1.32 -14.70 6.69
CA VAL A 64 2.49 -14.47 7.55
C VAL A 64 3.69 -15.28 7.07
N ARG A 65 3.48 -16.56 6.69
CA ARG A 65 4.52 -17.38 6.07
C ARG A 65 5.05 -16.76 4.77
N SER A 66 4.16 -16.23 3.93
CA SER A 66 4.53 -15.60 2.66
C SER A 66 5.36 -14.33 2.88
N ILE A 67 4.99 -13.54 3.91
CA ILE A 67 5.74 -12.33 4.31
C ILE A 67 7.13 -12.70 4.85
N LEU A 68 7.22 -13.73 5.69
CA LEU A 68 8.50 -14.24 6.20
C LEU A 68 9.41 -14.74 5.07
N ALA A 69 8.85 -15.47 4.09
CA ALA A 69 9.60 -15.97 2.94
C ALA A 69 10.09 -14.86 2.01
N ALA A 70 9.32 -13.78 1.84
CA ALA A 70 9.72 -12.62 1.04
C ALA A 70 10.86 -11.80 1.68
N GLY A 71 11.06 -11.93 3.00
CA GLY A 71 12.19 -11.33 3.71
C GLY A 71 12.27 -9.81 3.59
N THR A 72 13.49 -9.30 3.40
CA THR A 72 13.79 -7.85 3.31
C THR A 72 13.31 -7.19 2.03
N GLY A 73 12.84 -7.95 1.03
CA GLY A 73 12.27 -7.43 -0.21
C GLY A 73 10.82 -6.92 -0.07
N THR A 74 10.23 -7.00 1.13
CA THR A 74 8.86 -6.55 1.37
C THR A 74 8.77 -5.04 1.57
N PRO A 75 7.81 -4.34 0.96
CA PRO A 75 7.58 -2.93 1.24
C PRO A 75 7.30 -2.69 2.72
N GLN A 76 7.95 -1.69 3.31
CA GLN A 76 7.66 -1.25 4.68
C GLN A 76 6.38 -0.41 4.68
N PRO A 77 5.34 -0.78 5.47
CA PRO A 77 4.16 0.06 5.64
C PRO A 77 4.59 1.46 6.09
N ARG A 78 4.09 2.49 5.40
CA ARG A 78 4.27 3.88 5.81
C ARG A 78 2.89 4.54 5.89
N PRO A 79 2.68 5.44 6.86
CA PRO A 79 1.47 6.24 6.88
C PRO A 79 1.36 7.04 5.58
N ALA A 80 0.13 7.43 5.24
CA ALA A 80 -0.06 8.39 4.16
C ALA A 80 0.75 9.65 4.45
N GLY A 81 1.40 10.19 3.41
CA GLY A 81 2.05 11.50 3.52
C GLY A 81 1.02 12.61 3.64
N ASP A 82 1.49 13.79 4.03
CA ASP A 82 0.65 14.98 4.09
C ASP A 82 0.20 15.42 2.69
N ALA A 83 -0.97 16.05 2.64
CA ALA A 83 -1.46 16.63 1.40
C ALA A 83 -0.49 17.71 0.91
N LEU A 84 0.01 17.54 -0.31
CA LEU A 84 0.81 18.56 -0.96
C LEU A 84 -0.12 19.68 -1.45
N ILE A 85 -0.34 20.68 -0.60
CA ILE A 85 -1.08 21.89 -0.95
C ILE A 85 -0.07 22.91 -1.50
N LEU A 86 -0.04 23.06 -2.82
CA LEU A 86 0.72 24.12 -3.48
C LEU A 86 -0.14 24.80 -4.54
N ASP A 87 -0.02 26.12 -4.64
CA ASP A 87 -0.58 26.85 -5.76
C ASP A 87 0.24 26.51 -7.01
N LEU A 88 -0.42 25.90 -8.00
CA LEU A 88 0.24 25.63 -9.27
C LEU A 88 0.42 26.95 -10.03
N PRO A 89 1.59 27.17 -10.67
CA PRO A 89 1.75 28.30 -11.56
C PRO A 89 0.76 28.17 -12.73
N VAL A 90 -0.03 29.22 -12.96
CA VAL A 90 -0.91 29.29 -14.12
C VAL A 90 -0.03 29.55 -15.35
N ALA A 91 0.02 28.58 -16.28
CA ALA A 91 0.68 28.78 -17.55
C ALA A 91 -0.12 29.79 -18.40
N PRO A 92 0.55 30.74 -19.08
CA PRO A 92 -0.14 31.67 -19.96
C PRO A 92 -0.79 30.90 -21.12
N THR A 93 -2.11 30.99 -21.25
CA THR A 93 -2.84 30.40 -22.38
C THR A 93 -2.73 31.31 -23.60
N ARG A 94 -2.24 30.77 -24.72
CA ARG A 94 -2.21 31.47 -26.01
C ARG A 94 -3.45 31.14 -26.83
N SER A 95 -4.09 32.15 -27.42
CA SER A 95 -5.21 31.92 -28.34
C SER A 95 -4.77 31.10 -29.56
N LEU A 96 -5.64 30.19 -30.03
CA LEU A 96 -5.45 29.43 -31.26
C LEU A 96 -5.39 30.33 -32.50
N ASP A 97 -5.97 31.53 -32.44
CA ASP A 97 -5.85 32.54 -33.50
C ASP A 97 -4.40 32.91 -33.78
N ALA A 98 -3.53 32.86 -32.76
CA ALA A 98 -2.12 33.17 -32.89
C ALA A 98 -1.33 32.13 -33.71
N TYR A 99 -1.95 30.99 -34.03
CA TYR A 99 -1.41 29.94 -34.88
C TYR A 99 -2.09 29.87 -36.25
N LYS A 100 -3.00 30.80 -36.57
CA LYS A 100 -3.60 30.87 -37.90
C LYS A 100 -2.50 31.13 -38.93
N ILE A 101 -2.36 30.19 -39.85
CA ILE A 101 -1.52 30.35 -41.03
C ILE A 101 -2.33 31.23 -41.99
N THR A 102 -1.85 32.45 -42.24
CA THR A 102 -2.40 33.26 -43.33
C THR A 102 -2.00 32.60 -44.65
N PRO A 103 -2.94 32.30 -45.55
CA PRO A 103 -2.56 31.86 -46.89
C PRO A 103 -1.70 32.96 -47.51
N VAL A 104 -0.50 32.60 -47.97
CA VAL A 104 0.26 33.45 -48.90
C VAL A 104 -0.58 33.55 -50.16
N THR A 105 -1.31 34.67 -50.31
CA THR A 105 -1.80 35.09 -51.60
C THR A 105 -0.60 35.74 -52.28
N SER A 106 0.00 35.03 -53.23
CA SER A 106 0.90 35.65 -54.20
C SER A 106 0.15 36.81 -54.86
N ASP A 107 0.75 38.00 -54.87
CA ASP A 107 0.31 39.24 -55.53
C ASP A 107 -0.63 38.98 -56.73
N GLY A 108 -1.78 39.63 -56.93
CA GLY A 108 -2.38 40.82 -56.34
C GLY A 108 -3.25 41.45 -57.44
N GLU A 109 -4.51 41.82 -57.18
CA GLU A 109 -5.22 42.84 -57.97
C GLU A 109 -6.51 43.28 -57.25
N VAL A 110 -6.65 44.59 -57.10
CA VAL A 110 -7.89 45.29 -56.74
C VAL A 110 -8.73 45.48 -58.00
N ILE A 111 -10.00 45.07 -57.98
CA ILE A 111 -11.01 45.61 -58.90
C ILE A 111 -12.25 46.02 -58.10
N SER A 112 -12.72 47.24 -58.40
CA SER A 112 -13.76 48.05 -57.73
C SER A 112 -15.09 47.37 -57.46
#